data_AF-A0A8C4R7T0-F1
#
_entry.id   AF-A0A8C4R7T0-F1
#
_cell.length_a   1.000
_cell.length_b   1.000
_cell.length_c   1.000
_cell.angle_alpha   90.00
_cell.angle_beta   90.00
_cell.angle_gamma   90.00
#
_symmetry.space_group_name_H-M   'P 1'
#
loop_
_entity.id
_entity.type
_entity.pdbx_description
1 polymer ?
#
loop_
_entity_poly.entity_id
_entity_poly.type
_entity_poly.pdbx_seq_one_letter_code
_entity_poly.pdbx_strand_id
1 'polypeptide(L)'
;PLSCSFDIEFSISAAGAAPEKLQVAISLYVDQLKRKGALKRVRLLTSNEHTSHDTISLSRGSSSVKQKLRAFLEEEFGDKLTPIVVGLNLTLVEQQSSNKHDLQPVRSRHFPDRVSTQAHILLDCGKDNICIPDLHLSVSKDQKNLYVGAENELRLLLKAFNKGEGAYEAEIQVSLPPEADYVGFTRIKRQSTCAYKSLNATRTVVCGLGNPMQSGAEHHVELRFSVPKLLGDQDTVSFHIVINSSNSKNSVSNPVDVTFSVFVSAEVELHGVSRPDQVVLLPASFKPMETPIHEEDLGTTVVHVYEVKTMAAIRFSHRVSASHLTFEL
;
A
#
# COMPACT_ATOMS: atom_id res chain seq x y z
N PRO A 1 20.10 32.49 25.43
CA PRO A 1 18.78 31.89 25.72
C PRO A 1 17.76 31.87 24.56
N LEU A 2 17.83 32.75 23.54
CA LEU A 2 16.82 32.85 22.46
C LEU A 2 17.20 32.17 21.12
N SER A 3 18.40 31.60 21.00
CA SER A 3 18.99 31.21 19.70
C SER A 3 18.36 29.98 19.04
N CYS A 4 17.67 29.11 19.78
CA CYS A 4 17.05 27.89 19.25
C CYS A 4 15.60 27.77 19.71
N SER A 5 14.77 28.74 19.30
CA SER A 5 13.32 28.71 19.51
C SER A 5 12.57 28.46 18.20
N PHE A 6 11.41 27.82 18.30
CA PHE A 6 10.54 27.54 17.17
C PHE A 6 9.08 27.79 17.53
N ASP A 7 8.30 28.14 16.52
CA ASP A 7 6.88 28.42 16.66
C ASP A 7 6.08 27.12 16.46
N ILE A 8 5.08 26.90 17.32
CA ILE A 8 4.10 25.82 17.23
C ILE A 8 2.76 26.47 16.94
N GLU A 9 2.21 26.24 15.75
CA GLU A 9 0.89 26.74 15.34
C GLU A 9 -0.08 25.56 15.20
N PHE A 10 -1.29 25.73 15.74
CA PHE A 10 -2.38 24.79 15.52
C PHE A 10 -3.71 25.51 15.33
N SER A 11 -4.57 24.91 14.52
CA SER A 11 -5.89 25.43 14.19
C SER A 11 -6.97 24.42 14.54
N ILE A 12 -8.01 24.87 15.22
CA ILE A 12 -9.12 24.02 15.64
C ILE A 12 -10.41 24.57 15.04
N SER A 13 -11.18 23.68 14.44
CA SER A 13 -12.50 23.96 13.87
C SER A 13 -13.44 22.81 14.19
N ALA A 14 -14.71 23.12 14.45
CA ALA A 14 -15.76 22.13 14.64
C ALA A 14 -16.84 22.33 13.58
N ALA A 15 -17.32 21.23 13.00
CA ALA A 15 -18.44 21.21 12.07
C ALA A 15 -19.46 20.16 12.53
N GLY A 16 -20.75 20.47 12.41
CA GLY A 16 -21.85 19.59 12.79
C GLY A 16 -22.95 20.31 13.57
N ALA A 17 -23.97 19.56 13.99
CA ALA A 17 -25.05 20.04 14.86
C ALA A 17 -24.57 20.17 16.32
N ALA A 18 -23.69 21.13 16.59
CA ALA A 18 -23.13 21.41 17.92
C ALA A 18 -23.78 22.67 18.53
N PRO A 19 -23.81 22.86 19.87
CA PRO A 19 -24.30 24.08 20.52
C PRO A 19 -23.71 25.37 19.95
N GLU A 20 -24.36 26.52 20.19
CA GLU A 20 -23.88 27.82 19.69
C GLU A 20 -22.47 28.16 20.19
N LYS A 21 -22.13 27.75 21.41
CA LYS A 21 -20.79 27.84 22.00
C LYS A 21 -20.35 26.47 22.53
N LEU A 22 -19.27 25.95 21.97
CA LEU A 22 -18.63 24.70 22.38
C LEU A 22 -17.31 25.00 23.07
N GLN A 23 -17.10 24.46 24.26
CA GLN A 23 -15.80 24.56 24.94
C GLN A 23 -14.99 23.29 24.71
N VAL A 24 -13.74 23.48 24.30
CA VAL A 24 -12.78 22.40 24.03
C VAL A 24 -11.55 22.63 24.88
N ALA A 25 -11.29 21.70 25.79
CA ALA A 25 -10.05 21.66 26.55
C ALA A 25 -8.96 21.01 25.70
N ILE A 26 -7.80 21.64 25.71
CA ILE A 26 -6.67 21.33 24.87
C ILE A 26 -5.48 21.05 25.77
N SER A 27 -4.80 19.95 25.51
CA SER A 27 -3.55 19.62 26.17
C SER A 27 -2.46 19.42 25.14
N LEU A 28 -1.50 20.34 25.09
CA LEU A 28 -0.34 20.28 24.22
C LEU A 28 0.85 19.67 24.99
N TYR A 29 1.58 18.77 24.34
CA TYR A 29 2.74 18.07 24.87
C TYR A 29 3.91 18.28 23.91
N VAL A 30 5.06 18.70 24.42
CA VAL A 30 6.31 18.74 23.65
C VAL A 30 7.26 17.62 24.08
N ASP A 31 8.00 17.07 23.12
CA ASP A 31 8.96 15.97 23.28
C ASP A 31 8.34 14.70 23.91
N GLN A 32 7.13 14.34 23.47
CA GLN A 32 6.29 13.32 24.11
C GLN A 32 6.87 11.89 24.02
N LEU A 33 7.70 11.58 23.01
CA LEU A 33 8.28 10.24 22.82
C LEU A 33 9.36 9.88 23.84
N LYS A 34 9.86 10.84 24.61
CA LYS A 34 10.83 10.56 25.67
C LYS A 34 10.17 9.82 26.84
N ARG A 35 10.76 8.69 27.24
CA ARG A 35 10.30 7.90 28.39
C ARG A 35 10.25 8.78 29.65
N LYS A 36 9.31 8.49 30.56
CA LYS A 36 9.25 9.11 31.89
C LYS A 36 10.61 8.97 32.58
N GLY A 37 11.26 10.09 32.91
CA GLY A 37 12.58 10.14 33.54
C GLY A 37 13.76 10.46 32.60
N ALA A 38 13.57 10.45 31.28
CA ALA A 38 14.57 10.98 30.35
C ALA A 38 14.53 12.51 30.32
N LEU A 39 15.70 13.15 30.14
CA LEU A 39 15.80 14.60 29.95
C LEU A 39 14.98 15.00 28.71
N LYS A 40 13.92 15.78 28.94
CA LYS A 40 13.14 16.40 27.89
C LYS A 40 13.91 17.59 27.33
N ARG A 41 13.94 17.72 26.02
CA ARG A 41 14.84 18.63 25.31
C ARG A 41 14.20 19.96 24.97
N VAL A 42 12.88 20.06 25.08
CA VAL A 42 12.11 21.23 24.66
C VAL A 42 11.18 21.69 25.76
N ARG A 43 11.17 23.01 26.02
CA ARG A 43 10.24 23.68 26.93
C ARG A 43 9.47 24.78 26.19
N LEU A 44 8.26 25.06 26.66
CA LEU A 44 7.46 26.18 26.20
C LEU A 44 8.01 27.49 26.80
N LEU A 45 8.13 28.55 26.01
CA LEU A 45 8.67 29.84 26.52
C LEU A 45 7.75 30.46 27.57
N THR A 46 6.44 30.30 27.45
CA THR A 46 5.46 30.99 28.30
C THR A 46 5.42 30.41 29.72
N SER A 47 5.39 29.08 29.85
CA SER A 47 5.26 28.38 31.13
C SER A 47 6.57 27.81 31.65
N ASN A 48 7.60 27.72 30.81
CA ASN A 48 8.82 26.96 31.09
C ASN A 48 8.55 25.47 31.42
N GLU A 49 7.42 24.95 30.93
CA GLU A 49 7.01 23.55 31.10
C GLU A 49 7.03 22.80 29.77
N HIS A 50 6.84 21.49 29.84
CA HIS A 50 6.74 20.60 28.66
C HIS A 50 5.30 20.38 28.20
N THR A 51 4.35 20.98 28.89
CA THR A 51 2.92 20.82 28.68
C THR A 51 2.22 22.17 28.76
N SER A 52 1.17 22.32 27.97
CA SER A 52 0.26 23.47 28.06
C SER A 52 -1.17 22.94 28.12
N HIS A 53 -1.95 23.49 29.02
CA HIS A 53 -3.39 23.25 29.10
C HIS A 53 -4.10 24.57 28.83
N ASP A 54 -5.07 24.54 27.93
CA ASP A 54 -5.88 25.72 27.60
C ASP A 54 -7.31 25.28 27.23
N THR A 55 -8.26 26.21 27.29
CA THR A 55 -9.66 25.97 26.93
C THR A 55 -10.08 26.97 25.86
N ILE A 56 -10.43 26.46 24.68
CA ILE A 56 -10.91 27.27 23.57
C ILE A 56 -12.43 27.19 23.50
N SER A 57 -13.07 28.36 23.33
CA SER A 57 -14.48 28.46 22.97
C SER A 57 -14.62 28.57 21.46
N LEU A 58 -15.31 27.60 20.85
CA LEU A 58 -15.66 27.56 19.44
C LEU A 58 -17.13 27.98 19.27
N SER A 59 -17.40 28.96 18.43
CA SER A 59 -18.77 29.38 18.12
C SER A 59 -19.25 28.72 16.82
N ARG A 60 -20.54 28.36 16.75
CA ARG A 60 -21.14 27.73 15.56
C ARG A 60 -20.98 28.65 14.33
N GLY A 61 -20.42 28.12 13.24
CA GLY A 61 -20.21 28.86 11.99
C GLY A 61 -19.01 29.83 11.99
N SER A 62 -18.24 29.90 13.09
CA SER A 62 -16.99 30.66 13.10
C SER A 62 -15.90 29.97 12.28
N SER A 63 -15.01 30.78 11.71
CA SER A 63 -13.75 30.29 11.14
C SER A 63 -12.88 29.63 12.22
N SER A 64 -11.96 28.78 11.79
CA SER A 64 -11.04 28.05 12.67
C SER A 64 -10.33 28.98 13.66
N VAL A 65 -10.28 28.60 14.95
CA VAL A 65 -9.47 29.31 15.94
C VAL A 65 -8.03 28.85 15.80
N LYS A 66 -7.12 29.80 15.58
CA LYS A 66 -5.68 29.55 15.50
C LYS A 66 -5.02 29.97 16.80
N GLN A 67 -4.13 29.12 17.31
CA GLN A 67 -3.25 29.45 18.42
C GLN A 67 -1.79 29.27 18.00
N LYS A 68 -0.95 30.12 18.58
CA LYS A 68 0.49 30.12 18.34
C LYS A 68 1.21 30.12 19.69
N LEU A 69 2.02 29.10 19.90
CA LEU A 69 2.92 28.98 21.05
C LEU A 69 4.35 29.00 20.55
N ARG A 70 5.29 29.35 21.43
CA ARG A 70 6.72 29.25 21.12
C ARG A 70 7.37 28.28 22.10
N ALA A 71 8.25 27.45 21.57
CA ALA A 71 9.05 26.51 22.34
C ALA A 71 10.55 26.77 22.08
N PHE A 72 11.40 26.41 23.03
CA PHE A 72 12.85 26.50 22.90
C PHE A 72 13.51 25.17 23.28
N LEU A 73 14.66 24.93 22.66
CA LEU A 73 15.49 23.76 22.91
C LEU A 73 16.44 24.03 24.09
N GLU A 74 16.65 23.02 24.94
CA GLU A 74 17.66 23.05 25.99
C GLU A 74 19.07 23.16 25.45
N GLU A 75 19.98 23.77 26.21
CA GLU A 75 21.39 23.89 25.80
C GLU A 75 22.16 22.57 26.00
N GLU A 76 21.83 21.79 27.03
CA GLU A 76 22.54 20.55 27.37
C GLU A 76 21.65 19.30 27.29
N PHE A 77 21.81 18.52 26.22
CA PHE A 77 21.21 17.20 26.09
C PHE A 77 22.01 16.32 25.11
N GLY A 78 22.05 15.02 25.37
CA GLY A 78 22.82 14.07 24.56
C GLY A 78 22.10 13.60 23.28
N ASP A 79 20.79 13.42 23.33
CA ASP A 79 20.04 12.83 22.22
C ASP A 79 19.57 13.88 21.20
N LYS A 80 20.25 13.92 20.07
CA LYS A 80 19.96 14.80 18.93
C LYS A 80 19.28 14.09 17.76
N LEU A 81 19.11 12.76 17.82
CA LEU A 81 18.59 11.96 16.71
C LEU A 81 17.09 11.68 16.83
N THR A 82 16.57 11.49 18.05
CA THR A 82 15.15 11.20 18.24
C THR A 82 14.30 12.41 17.83
N PRO A 83 13.24 12.26 17.02
CA PRO A 83 12.36 13.36 16.67
C PRO A 83 11.72 14.00 17.91
N ILE A 84 11.55 15.32 17.88
CA ILE A 84 10.79 16.08 18.87
C ILE A 84 9.32 16.01 18.46
N VAL A 85 8.56 15.12 19.07
CA VAL A 85 7.13 14.99 18.80
C VAL A 85 6.33 16.01 19.61
N VAL A 86 5.52 16.80 18.91
CA VAL A 86 4.54 17.74 19.45
C VAL A 86 3.16 17.11 19.30
N GLY A 87 2.55 16.76 20.43
CA GLY A 87 1.22 16.15 20.49
C GLY A 87 0.17 17.13 20.99
N LEU A 88 -1.00 17.11 20.36
CA LEU A 88 -2.20 17.86 20.76
C LEU A 88 -3.30 16.86 21.11
N ASN A 89 -3.83 16.97 22.32
CA ASN A 89 -5.00 16.21 22.76
C ASN A 89 -6.20 17.14 22.91
N LEU A 90 -7.34 16.73 22.35
CA LEU A 90 -8.57 17.53 22.33
C LEU A 90 -9.67 16.81 23.10
N THR A 91 -10.22 17.47 24.11
CA THR A 91 -11.32 16.95 24.93
C THR A 91 -12.46 17.95 24.96
N LEU A 92 -13.67 17.51 24.64
CA LEU A 92 -14.87 18.33 24.80
C LEU A 92 -15.14 18.54 26.29
N VAL A 93 -15.35 19.78 26.69
CA VAL A 93 -15.71 20.12 28.07
C VAL A 93 -17.20 19.89 28.24
N GLU A 94 -17.56 19.09 29.23
CA GLU A 94 -18.95 18.81 29.56
C GLU A 94 -19.58 20.08 30.15
N GLN A 95 -20.58 20.64 29.46
CA GLN A 95 -21.25 21.86 29.91
C GLN A 95 -22.38 21.47 30.86
N GLN A 96 -22.36 22.00 32.08
CA GLN A 96 -23.45 21.80 33.03
C GLN A 96 -24.71 22.50 32.51
N SER A 97 -25.63 21.72 31.94
CA SER A 97 -26.97 22.19 31.61
C SER A 97 -27.85 22.13 32.86
N SER A 98 -28.62 23.20 33.10
CA SER A 98 -29.67 23.25 34.11
C SER A 98 -30.88 22.36 33.76
N ASN A 99 -31.00 21.93 32.49
CA ASN A 99 -32.06 21.08 32.00
C ASN A 99 -31.59 19.64 31.83
N LYS A 100 -32.24 18.70 32.53
CA LYS A 100 -32.00 17.24 32.39
C LYS A 100 -32.24 16.67 30.97
N HIS A 101 -32.83 17.45 30.07
CA HIS A 101 -33.14 17.05 28.70
C HIS A 101 -32.13 17.55 27.65
N ASP A 102 -31.13 18.36 28.03
CA ASP A 102 -30.10 18.79 27.08
C ASP A 102 -29.13 17.64 26.79
N LEU A 103 -29.06 17.28 25.52
CA LEU A 103 -28.10 16.29 25.02
C LEU A 103 -26.72 16.92 24.91
N GLN A 104 -25.72 16.27 25.51
CA GLN A 104 -24.33 16.68 25.37
C GLN A 104 -23.82 16.39 23.95
N PRO A 105 -23.03 17.30 23.35
CA PRO A 105 -22.42 17.04 22.06
C PRO A 105 -21.41 15.90 22.18
N VAL A 106 -21.52 14.92 21.29
CA VAL A 106 -20.59 13.79 21.21
C VAL A 106 -19.68 13.96 20.00
N ARG A 107 -18.39 13.74 20.21
CA ARG A 107 -17.38 13.76 19.15
C ARG A 107 -17.54 12.54 18.24
N SER A 108 -17.29 12.71 16.94
CA SER A 108 -17.30 11.58 16.01
C SER A 108 -16.27 10.52 16.41
N ARG A 109 -16.69 9.24 16.43
CA ARG A 109 -15.81 8.09 16.72
C ARG A 109 -14.67 7.93 15.73
N HIS A 110 -14.83 8.46 14.51
CA HIS A 110 -13.82 8.37 13.45
C HIS A 110 -12.74 9.46 13.57
N PHE A 111 -12.93 10.47 14.41
CA PHE A 111 -11.91 11.50 14.59
C PHE A 111 -10.90 11.02 15.65
N PRO A 112 -9.59 11.18 15.45
CA PRO A 112 -8.60 10.80 16.47
C PRO A 112 -8.64 11.76 17.66
N ASP A 113 -8.49 11.27 18.90
CA ASP A 113 -8.41 12.11 20.10
C ASP A 113 -7.12 12.95 20.13
N ARG A 114 -6.09 12.42 19.48
CA ARG A 114 -4.74 12.98 19.46
C ARG A 114 -4.27 13.21 18.04
N VAL A 115 -3.70 14.39 17.82
CA VAL A 115 -2.96 14.73 16.60
C VAL A 115 -1.54 15.02 17.02
N SER A 116 -0.56 14.51 16.27
CA SER A 116 0.85 14.76 16.57
C SER A 116 1.60 15.13 15.30
N THR A 117 2.53 16.06 15.45
CA THR A 117 3.54 16.40 14.44
C THR A 117 4.93 16.23 15.05
N GLN A 118 5.97 16.28 14.24
CA GLN A 118 7.34 16.12 14.71
C GLN A 118 8.28 17.14 14.09
N ALA A 119 9.31 17.49 14.84
CA ALA A 119 10.42 18.32 14.40
C ALA A 119 11.74 17.58 14.61
N HIS A 120 12.74 17.87 13.80
CA HIS A 120 14.06 17.24 13.88
C HIS A 120 15.12 18.27 14.24
N ILE A 121 16.15 17.82 14.95
CA ILE A 121 17.33 18.63 15.21
C ILE A 121 18.26 18.43 14.02
N LEU A 122 18.64 19.54 13.38
CA LEU A 122 19.56 19.50 12.25
C LEU A 122 20.92 19.01 12.73
N LEU A 123 21.36 17.89 12.18
CA LEU A 123 22.66 17.28 12.44
C LEU A 123 23.40 17.08 11.11
N ASP A 124 24.69 17.42 11.08
CA ASP A 124 25.60 17.16 9.96
C ASP A 124 25.13 17.72 8.59
N CYS A 125 24.39 18.84 8.58
CA CYS A 125 23.90 19.52 7.37
C CYS A 125 24.88 20.58 6.81
N GLY A 126 26.19 20.35 6.89
CA GLY A 126 27.19 21.28 6.36
C GLY A 126 27.22 22.66 7.04
N LYS A 127 27.71 23.68 6.32
CA LYS A 127 27.88 25.06 6.82
C LYS A 127 26.66 25.95 6.60
N ASP A 128 25.82 25.59 5.64
CA ASP A 128 24.58 26.29 5.30
C ASP A 128 23.40 25.86 6.17
N ASN A 129 23.56 24.81 7.00
CA ASN A 129 22.53 24.25 7.87
C ASN A 129 21.30 23.74 7.09
N ILE A 130 21.46 23.37 5.83
CA ILE A 130 20.38 22.85 4.98
C ILE A 130 20.77 21.45 4.55
N CYS A 131 20.11 20.44 5.11
CA CYS A 131 20.37 19.05 4.73
C CYS A 131 19.83 18.75 3.31
N ILE A 132 20.73 18.52 2.36
CA ILE A 132 20.43 18.14 0.98
C ILE A 132 20.78 16.64 0.78
N PRO A 133 19.77 15.75 0.84
CA PRO A 133 20.00 14.33 0.60
C PRO A 133 20.19 14.06 -0.90
N ASP A 134 20.72 12.88 -1.24
CA ASP A 134 20.80 12.39 -2.63
C ASP A 134 20.25 10.96 -2.66
N LEU A 135 18.94 10.85 -2.84
CA LEU A 135 18.18 9.60 -2.71
C LEU A 135 18.13 8.85 -4.04
N HIS A 136 18.61 7.61 -4.04
CA HIS A 136 18.61 6.71 -5.19
C HIS A 136 17.79 5.47 -4.89
N LEU A 137 16.90 5.12 -5.82
CA LEU A 137 16.08 3.92 -5.76
C LEU A 137 16.38 3.02 -6.96
N SER A 138 16.58 1.74 -6.69
CA SER A 138 16.60 0.70 -7.71
C SER A 138 15.68 -0.46 -7.31
N VAL A 139 14.99 -1.02 -8.29
CA VAL A 139 14.01 -2.09 -8.07
C VAL A 139 14.28 -3.22 -9.05
N SER A 140 14.28 -4.45 -8.55
CA SER A 140 14.37 -5.67 -9.35
C SER A 140 13.14 -6.54 -9.08
N LYS A 141 12.59 -7.13 -10.15
CA LYS A 141 11.45 -8.04 -10.12
C LYS A 141 11.90 -9.48 -10.35
N ASP A 142 11.22 -10.43 -9.72
CA ASP A 142 11.50 -11.87 -9.84
C ASP A 142 11.00 -12.48 -11.15
N GLN A 143 9.92 -11.94 -11.71
CA GLN A 143 9.33 -12.38 -12.97
C GLN A 143 9.01 -11.22 -13.90
N LYS A 144 8.82 -11.51 -15.19
CA LYS A 144 8.52 -10.50 -16.21
C LYS A 144 7.05 -10.45 -16.61
N ASN A 145 6.39 -11.60 -16.52
CA ASN A 145 5.09 -11.86 -17.12
C ASN A 145 4.10 -12.27 -16.03
N LEU A 146 2.84 -11.89 -16.22
CA LEU A 146 1.71 -12.33 -15.41
C LEU A 146 0.80 -13.19 -16.29
N TYR A 147 0.19 -14.21 -15.71
CA TYR A 147 -0.70 -15.11 -16.45
C TYR A 147 -2.13 -14.98 -15.96
N VAL A 148 -3.05 -14.75 -16.90
CA VAL A 148 -4.50 -14.70 -16.60
C VAL A 148 -4.95 -16.06 -16.06
N GLY A 149 -5.76 -16.05 -14.99
CA GLY A 149 -6.26 -17.27 -14.35
C GLY A 149 -5.25 -18.06 -13.51
N ALA A 150 -3.99 -17.60 -13.40
CA ALA A 150 -2.99 -18.17 -12.50
C ALA A 150 -2.91 -17.39 -11.18
N GLU A 151 -2.44 -18.05 -10.12
CA GLU A 151 -2.06 -17.38 -8.88
C GLU A 151 -0.69 -16.70 -9.06
N ASN A 152 -0.71 -15.43 -9.45
CA ASN A 152 0.52 -14.67 -9.65
C ASN A 152 1.00 -14.09 -8.31
N GLU A 153 2.04 -14.67 -7.73
CA GLU A 153 2.79 -14.10 -6.61
C GLU A 153 4.01 -13.33 -7.11
N LEU A 154 4.13 -12.05 -6.77
CA LEU A 154 5.21 -11.17 -7.21
C LEU A 154 6.15 -10.83 -6.06
N ARG A 155 7.46 -10.78 -6.36
CA ARG A 155 8.48 -10.28 -5.43
C ARG A 155 9.25 -9.13 -6.05
N LEU A 156 9.20 -7.98 -5.37
CA LEU A 156 9.98 -6.80 -5.72
C LEU A 156 11.09 -6.62 -4.69
N LEU A 157 12.34 -6.65 -5.14
CA LEU A 157 13.50 -6.30 -4.34
C LEU A 157 13.85 -4.83 -4.57
N LEU A 158 13.67 -4.02 -3.53
CA LEU A 158 13.93 -2.59 -3.53
C LEU A 158 15.25 -2.32 -2.81
N LYS A 159 16.11 -1.53 -3.44
CA LYS A 159 17.36 -1.04 -2.85
C LYS A 159 17.34 0.48 -2.86
N ALA A 160 17.34 1.05 -1.66
CA ALA A 160 17.38 2.48 -1.42
C ALA A 160 18.76 2.89 -0.91
N PHE A 161 19.32 3.96 -1.47
CA PHE A 161 20.64 4.47 -1.11
C PHE A 161 20.62 5.99 -0.98
N ASN A 162 21.34 6.54 -0.01
CA ASN A 162 21.50 7.97 0.16
C ASN A 162 22.99 8.37 -0.02
N LYS A 163 23.33 9.09 -1.09
CA LYS A 163 24.72 9.59 -1.32
C LYS A 163 24.98 10.95 -0.69
N GLY A 164 23.93 11.66 -0.29
CA GLY A 164 23.98 13.04 0.17
C GLY A 164 23.99 13.13 1.69
N GLU A 165 23.43 14.21 2.22
CA GLU A 165 23.29 14.44 3.66
C GLU A 165 22.08 13.70 4.24
N GLY A 166 21.81 13.84 5.55
CA GLY A 166 20.71 13.15 6.22
C GLY A 166 19.32 13.45 5.62
N ALA A 167 18.58 12.39 5.27
CA ALA A 167 17.20 12.50 4.81
C ALA A 167 16.23 12.21 5.97
N TYR A 168 15.48 13.22 6.42
CA TYR A 168 14.52 13.09 7.51
C TYR A 168 13.23 12.47 7.03
N GLU A 169 12.63 11.61 7.86
CA GLU A 169 11.39 10.88 7.53
C GLU A 169 11.44 10.18 6.17
N ALA A 170 12.61 9.65 5.81
CA ALA A 170 12.78 8.97 4.55
C ALA A 170 11.96 7.69 4.51
N GLU A 171 11.08 7.57 3.53
CA GLU A 171 10.22 6.41 3.32
C GLU A 171 10.11 6.05 1.83
N ILE A 172 10.08 4.75 1.53
CA ILE A 172 9.69 4.25 0.22
C ILE A 172 8.17 4.23 0.17
N GLN A 173 7.59 4.81 -0.88
CA GLN A 173 6.18 4.75 -1.19
C GLN A 173 5.96 3.96 -2.48
N VAL A 174 5.22 2.86 -2.39
CA VAL A 174 4.78 2.04 -3.52
C VAL A 174 3.29 2.29 -3.73
N SER A 175 2.92 2.79 -4.91
CA SER A 175 1.53 2.91 -5.34
C SER A 175 1.10 1.62 -6.00
N LEU A 176 0.04 0.99 -5.47
CA LEU A 176 -0.42 -0.31 -5.94
C LEU A 176 -1.44 -0.13 -7.08
N PRO A 177 -1.32 -0.92 -8.16
CA PRO A 177 -2.38 -1.01 -9.17
C PRO A 177 -3.60 -1.73 -8.58
N PRO A 178 -4.81 -1.52 -9.14
CA PRO A 178 -6.04 -2.05 -8.57
C PRO A 178 -6.13 -3.59 -8.55
N GLU A 179 -5.37 -4.27 -9.42
CA GLU A 179 -5.31 -5.73 -9.57
C GLU A 179 -4.42 -6.40 -8.50
N ALA A 180 -3.56 -5.64 -7.82
CA ALA A 180 -2.55 -6.18 -6.91
C ALA A 180 -2.88 -5.91 -5.43
N ASP A 181 -2.63 -6.93 -4.61
CA ASP A 181 -2.78 -6.89 -3.17
C ASP A 181 -1.42 -7.07 -2.46
N TYR A 182 -1.23 -6.35 -1.35
CA TYR A 182 -0.02 -6.45 -0.54
C TYR A 182 -0.09 -7.67 0.39
N VAL A 183 0.93 -8.54 0.32
CA VAL A 183 1.02 -9.75 1.15
C VAL A 183 1.91 -9.52 2.36
N GLY A 184 3.07 -8.90 2.16
CA GLY A 184 4.03 -8.68 3.25
C GLY A 184 5.40 -8.24 2.75
N PHE A 185 6.36 -8.20 3.68
CA PHE A 185 7.73 -7.79 3.39
C PHE A 185 8.76 -8.66 4.11
N THR A 186 9.94 -8.79 3.50
CA THR A 186 11.11 -9.45 4.08
C THR A 186 12.24 -8.43 4.20
N ARG A 187 12.88 -8.42 5.37
CA ARG A 187 14.01 -7.55 5.66
C ARG A 187 15.29 -8.26 5.24
N ILE A 188 16.08 -7.62 4.37
CA ILE A 188 17.35 -8.17 3.89
C ILE A 188 18.52 -7.45 4.55
N LYS A 189 18.52 -6.10 4.53
CA LYS A 189 19.61 -5.28 5.08
C LYS A 189 19.06 -4.05 5.78
N ARG A 190 19.53 -3.83 7.04
CA ARG A 190 19.05 -2.82 8.01
C ARG A 190 17.58 -3.02 8.41
N GLN A 191 17.21 -2.49 9.59
CA GLN A 191 15.82 -2.53 10.05
C GLN A 191 14.98 -1.52 9.24
N SER A 192 14.07 -2.04 8.42
CA SER A 192 13.00 -1.27 7.78
C SER A 192 11.65 -1.85 8.19
N THR A 193 10.65 -0.99 8.37
CA THR A 193 9.27 -1.36 8.73
C THR A 193 8.33 -0.89 7.64
N CYS A 194 7.53 -1.80 7.09
CA CYS A 194 6.55 -1.49 6.06
C CYS A 194 5.13 -1.60 6.59
N ALA A 195 4.26 -0.68 6.15
CA ALA A 195 2.84 -0.64 6.48
C ALA A 195 2.00 -0.34 5.24
N TYR A 196 0.84 -0.98 5.15
CA TYR A 196 -0.14 -0.71 4.12
C TYR A 196 -1.05 0.45 4.55
N LYS A 197 -1.25 1.42 3.66
CA LYS A 197 -2.13 2.58 3.85
C LYS A 197 -3.12 2.68 2.70
N SER A 198 -4.39 2.90 3.03
CA SER A 198 -5.45 3.18 2.05
C SER A 198 -6.09 4.52 2.39
N LEU A 199 -5.90 5.51 1.52
CA LEU A 199 -6.43 6.88 1.68
C LEU A 199 -7.15 7.27 0.41
N ASN A 200 -8.44 7.61 0.49
CA ASN A 200 -9.25 8.07 -0.65
C ASN A 200 -9.11 7.21 -1.91
N ALA A 201 -9.24 5.88 -1.74
CA ALA A 201 -9.05 4.85 -2.78
C ALA A 201 -7.62 4.67 -3.34
N THR A 202 -6.65 5.50 -2.95
CA THR A 202 -5.24 5.25 -3.24
C THR A 202 -4.66 4.23 -2.26
N ARG A 203 -4.19 3.11 -2.80
CA ARG A 203 -3.58 2.01 -2.04
C ARG A 203 -2.07 2.14 -2.12
N THR A 204 -1.42 2.29 -0.98
CA THR A 204 0.03 2.50 -0.92
C THR A 204 0.67 1.62 0.13
N VAL A 205 1.88 1.14 -0.15
CA VAL A 205 2.74 0.50 0.85
C VAL A 205 3.87 1.47 1.16
N VAL A 206 4.05 1.74 2.45
CA VAL A 206 5.02 2.71 2.95
C VAL A 206 6.05 2.00 3.82
N CYS A 207 7.33 2.09 3.46
CA CYS A 207 8.44 1.49 4.19
C CYS A 207 9.41 2.54 4.72
N GLY A 208 9.58 2.60 6.04
CA GLY A 208 10.53 3.53 6.66
C GLY A 208 12.00 3.13 6.40
N LEU A 209 12.81 4.11 6.01
CA LEU A 209 14.25 3.99 5.75
C LEU A 209 15.12 4.55 6.89
N GLY A 210 14.49 4.97 7.98
CA GLY A 210 15.16 5.59 9.12
C GLY A 210 14.90 7.09 9.18
N ASN A 211 15.09 7.66 10.38
CA ASN A 211 14.84 9.07 10.63
C ASN A 211 15.97 9.67 11.47
N PRO A 212 16.97 10.34 10.86
CA PRO A 212 17.20 10.44 9.42
C PRO A 212 17.78 9.16 8.80
N MET A 213 17.57 8.95 7.50
CA MET A 213 18.38 8.06 6.68
C MET A 213 19.73 8.75 6.46
N GLN A 214 20.75 8.29 7.19
CA GLN A 214 22.09 8.86 7.23
C GLN A 214 22.79 8.86 5.84
N SER A 215 23.80 9.71 5.70
CA SER A 215 24.69 9.72 4.53
C SER A 215 25.36 8.36 4.34
N GLY A 216 25.39 7.86 3.10
CA GLY A 216 25.96 6.56 2.74
C GLY A 216 25.12 5.36 3.20
N ALA A 217 23.93 5.57 3.77
CA ALA A 217 23.07 4.47 4.21
C ALA A 217 22.48 3.70 3.02
N GLU A 218 22.39 2.38 3.17
CA GLU A 218 21.83 1.47 2.18
C GLU A 218 20.82 0.52 2.84
N HIS A 219 19.62 0.46 2.29
CA HIS A 219 18.50 -0.35 2.78
C HIS A 219 17.99 -1.27 1.69
N HIS A 220 17.80 -2.56 2.02
CA HIS A 220 17.28 -3.57 1.11
C HIS A 220 15.99 -4.17 1.69
N VAL A 221 14.90 -4.04 0.93
CA VAL A 221 13.57 -4.51 1.31
C VAL A 221 13.01 -5.35 0.18
N GLU A 222 12.55 -6.56 0.49
CA GLU A 222 11.76 -7.36 -0.44
C GLU A 222 10.27 -7.19 -0.09
N LEU A 223 9.46 -6.79 -1.06
CA LEU A 223 8.02 -6.69 -0.95
C LEU A 223 7.36 -7.82 -1.74
N ARG A 224 6.32 -8.43 -1.16
CA ARG A 224 5.55 -9.51 -1.76
C ARG A 224 4.13 -9.04 -2.06
N PHE A 225 3.67 -9.32 -3.27
CA PHE A 225 2.34 -8.96 -3.75
C PHE A 225 1.66 -10.19 -4.36
N SER A 226 0.33 -10.19 -4.38
CA SER A 226 -0.48 -11.18 -5.09
C SER A 226 -1.36 -10.45 -6.11
N VAL A 227 -1.50 -11.01 -7.31
CA VAL A 227 -2.36 -10.47 -8.38
C VAL A 227 -3.43 -11.50 -8.75
N PRO A 228 -4.51 -11.61 -7.95
CA PRO A 228 -5.52 -12.65 -8.12
C PRO A 228 -6.57 -12.35 -9.22
N LYS A 229 -6.73 -11.08 -9.62
CA LYS A 229 -7.86 -10.62 -10.45
C LYS A 229 -7.42 -10.08 -11.81
N LEU A 230 -6.73 -10.89 -12.60
CA LEU A 230 -6.47 -10.55 -14.01
C LEU A 230 -7.67 -10.97 -14.86
N LEU A 231 -8.36 -10.00 -15.45
CA LEU A 231 -9.50 -10.24 -16.35
C LEU A 231 -9.08 -10.36 -17.82
N GLY A 232 -7.83 -10.04 -18.15
CA GLY A 232 -7.31 -10.05 -19.53
C GLY A 232 -7.76 -8.87 -20.37
N ASP A 233 -8.30 -7.81 -19.75
CA ASP A 233 -8.67 -6.53 -20.35
C ASP A 233 -7.49 -5.55 -20.44
N GLN A 234 -6.38 -5.86 -19.77
CA GLN A 234 -5.16 -5.05 -19.75
C GLN A 234 -3.96 -5.87 -20.20
N ASP A 235 -3.11 -5.24 -21.03
CA ASP A 235 -1.86 -5.84 -21.51
C ASP A 235 -0.72 -5.75 -20.48
N THR A 236 -0.84 -4.83 -19.50
CA THR A 236 0.24 -4.58 -18.54
C THR A 236 -0.28 -4.17 -17.16
N VAL A 237 0.43 -4.59 -16.12
CA VAL A 237 0.24 -4.14 -14.73
C VAL A 237 1.51 -3.43 -14.26
N SER A 238 1.39 -2.21 -13.71
CA SER A 238 2.54 -1.39 -13.31
C SER A 238 2.47 -0.94 -11.86
N PHE A 239 3.62 -1.01 -11.17
CA PHE A 239 3.81 -0.45 -9.83
C PHE A 239 4.65 0.82 -9.94
N HIS A 240 4.18 1.92 -9.34
CA HIS A 240 4.93 3.17 -9.28
C HIS A 240 5.60 3.30 -7.90
N ILE A 241 6.92 3.47 -7.87
CA ILE A 241 7.71 3.44 -6.63
C ILE A 241 8.61 4.66 -6.54
N VAL A 242 8.61 5.32 -5.38
CA VAL A 242 9.43 6.51 -5.12
C VAL A 242 9.89 6.55 -3.67
N ILE A 243 11.00 7.22 -3.37
CA ILE A 243 11.39 7.58 -2.01
C ILE A 243 11.01 9.04 -1.75
N ASN A 244 10.34 9.29 -0.63
CA ASN A 244 10.00 10.63 -0.15
C ASN A 244 10.71 10.90 1.19
N SER A 245 11.04 12.16 1.44
CA SER A 245 11.58 12.67 2.71
C SER A 245 10.97 14.04 3.04
N SER A 246 11.10 14.48 4.29
CA SER A 246 10.59 15.78 4.75
C SER A 246 11.58 16.94 4.55
N ASN A 247 12.72 16.70 3.88
CA ASN A 247 13.72 17.73 3.58
C ASN A 247 13.14 18.83 2.66
N SER A 248 13.67 20.05 2.78
CA SER A 248 13.23 21.19 1.96
C SER A 248 13.84 21.19 0.55
N LYS A 249 14.92 20.45 0.35
CA LYS A 249 15.67 20.32 -0.91
C LYS A 249 15.89 18.85 -1.22
N ASN A 250 15.81 18.51 -2.50
CA ASN A 250 16.02 17.16 -3.04
C ASN A 250 15.30 16.04 -2.28
N SER A 251 14.03 16.28 -1.92
CA SER A 251 13.30 15.42 -0.99
C SER A 251 12.79 14.12 -1.60
N VAL A 252 12.90 13.94 -2.92
CA VAL A 252 12.31 12.85 -3.69
C VAL A 252 13.39 12.18 -4.52
N SER A 253 13.38 10.85 -4.59
CA SER A 253 14.31 10.09 -5.45
C SER A 253 13.89 10.07 -6.92
N ASN A 254 14.69 9.42 -7.76
CA ASN A 254 14.22 8.97 -9.07
C ASN A 254 12.97 8.06 -8.91
N PRO A 255 11.86 8.34 -9.61
CA PRO A 255 10.72 7.44 -9.65
C PRO A 255 11.09 6.19 -10.47
N VAL A 256 10.55 5.04 -10.06
CA VAL A 256 10.76 3.76 -10.74
C VAL A 256 9.40 3.10 -10.99
N ASP A 257 9.07 2.94 -12.26
CA ASP A 257 7.91 2.18 -12.70
C ASP A 257 8.29 0.74 -13.04
N VAL A 258 7.64 -0.21 -12.38
CA VAL A 258 7.87 -1.64 -12.60
C VAL A 258 6.65 -2.23 -13.31
N THR A 259 6.78 -2.46 -14.61
CA THR A 259 5.72 -2.99 -15.46
C THR A 259 5.87 -4.49 -15.70
N PHE A 260 4.76 -5.22 -15.64
CA PHE A 260 4.65 -6.63 -15.98
C PHE A 260 3.71 -6.81 -17.17
N SER A 261 4.09 -7.65 -18.12
CA SER A 261 3.25 -7.96 -19.29
C SER A 261 2.27 -9.08 -18.96
N VAL A 262 1.01 -8.89 -19.30
CA VAL A 262 -0.05 -9.87 -19.07
C VAL A 262 -0.16 -10.79 -20.27
N PHE A 263 -0.11 -12.09 -20.02
CA PHE A 263 -0.25 -13.13 -21.03
C PHE A 263 -1.41 -14.05 -20.69
N VAL A 264 -2.06 -14.54 -21.74
CA VAL A 264 -3.05 -15.60 -21.64
C VAL A 264 -2.34 -16.89 -22.04
N SER A 265 -2.28 -17.85 -21.12
CA SER A 265 -1.72 -19.17 -21.38
C SER A 265 -2.78 -20.22 -21.14
N ALA A 266 -3.00 -21.08 -22.14
CA ALA A 266 -3.94 -22.17 -22.07
C ALA A 266 -3.22 -23.46 -22.46
N GLU A 267 -3.23 -24.42 -21.56
CA GLU A 267 -2.85 -25.78 -21.89
C GLU A 267 -4.12 -26.55 -22.27
N VAL A 268 -4.12 -27.07 -23.50
CA VAL A 268 -5.25 -27.79 -24.09
C VAL A 268 -4.78 -29.18 -24.45
N GLU A 269 -5.46 -30.18 -23.91
CA GLU A 269 -5.25 -31.59 -24.21
C GLU A 269 -6.40 -32.11 -25.08
N LEU A 270 -6.06 -32.86 -26.12
CA LEU A 270 -7.01 -33.60 -26.96
C LEU A 270 -6.81 -35.09 -26.74
N HIS A 271 -7.86 -35.73 -26.21
CA HIS A 271 -7.92 -37.18 -26.02
C HIS A 271 -8.84 -37.77 -27.07
N GLY A 272 -8.45 -38.91 -27.67
CA GLY A 272 -9.23 -39.58 -28.71
C GLY A 272 -9.23 -41.09 -28.52
N VAL A 273 -10.38 -41.73 -28.67
CA VAL A 273 -10.55 -43.18 -28.53
C VAL A 273 -11.44 -43.72 -29.64
N SER A 274 -11.05 -44.86 -30.23
CA SER A 274 -11.88 -45.63 -31.16
C SER A 274 -12.56 -46.78 -30.44
N ARG A 275 -13.83 -47.04 -30.75
CA ARG A 275 -14.61 -48.18 -30.22
C ARG A 275 -15.35 -48.89 -31.37
N PRO A 276 -14.96 -50.13 -31.74
CA PRO A 276 -13.78 -50.85 -31.25
C PRO A 276 -12.45 -50.21 -31.72
N ASP A 277 -11.34 -50.56 -31.08
CA ASP A 277 -9.99 -50.13 -31.46
C ASP A 277 -9.41 -50.95 -32.63
N GLN A 278 -9.98 -52.14 -32.87
CA GLN A 278 -9.66 -53.00 -34.00
C GLN A 278 -10.93 -53.59 -34.60
N VAL A 279 -10.94 -53.77 -35.92
CA VAL A 279 -12.04 -54.41 -36.65
C VAL A 279 -11.50 -55.65 -37.36
N VAL A 280 -12.20 -56.77 -37.21
CA VAL A 280 -11.89 -58.00 -37.94
C VAL A 280 -12.50 -57.89 -39.33
N LEU A 281 -11.67 -57.96 -40.36
CA LEU A 281 -12.14 -58.00 -41.75
C LEU A 281 -12.69 -59.39 -42.06
N LEU A 282 -13.85 -59.43 -42.74
CA LEU A 282 -14.56 -60.67 -43.14
C LEU A 282 -14.92 -61.58 -41.96
N PRO A 283 -15.73 -61.11 -40.99
CA PRO A 283 -16.23 -61.98 -39.94
C PRO A 283 -17.08 -63.10 -40.55
N ALA A 284 -17.07 -64.29 -39.95
CA ALA A 284 -17.79 -65.46 -40.47
C ALA A 284 -19.31 -65.25 -40.62
N SER A 285 -19.86 -64.23 -39.95
CA SER A 285 -21.26 -63.80 -40.05
C SER A 285 -21.56 -62.88 -41.24
N PHE A 286 -20.56 -62.31 -41.91
CA PHE A 286 -20.74 -61.36 -43.00
C PHE A 286 -21.16 -62.07 -44.30
N LYS A 287 -22.25 -61.59 -44.90
CA LYS A 287 -22.74 -62.06 -46.21
C LYS A 287 -22.90 -60.85 -47.13
N PRO A 288 -22.28 -60.83 -48.31
CA PRO A 288 -22.47 -59.74 -49.27
C PRO A 288 -23.94 -59.63 -49.69
N MET A 289 -24.53 -58.45 -49.57
CA MET A 289 -25.89 -58.15 -50.02
C MET A 289 -25.86 -57.04 -51.08
N GLU A 290 -26.67 -57.16 -52.13
CA GLU A 290 -26.73 -56.16 -53.22
C GLU A 290 -27.34 -54.82 -52.74
N THR A 291 -28.28 -54.87 -51.79
CA THR A 291 -28.89 -53.68 -51.20
C THR A 291 -28.96 -53.83 -49.67
N PRO A 292 -27.96 -53.33 -48.91
CA PRO A 292 -28.00 -53.30 -47.46
C PRO A 292 -29.13 -52.35 -46.98
N ILE A 293 -29.87 -52.75 -45.95
CA ILE A 293 -31.03 -52.00 -45.43
C ILE A 293 -30.76 -51.48 -44.01
N HIS A 294 -30.00 -52.24 -43.21
CA HIS A 294 -29.62 -51.89 -41.84
C HIS A 294 -28.11 -51.64 -41.75
N GLU A 295 -27.66 -50.85 -40.77
CA GLU A 295 -26.23 -50.56 -40.55
C GLU A 295 -25.41 -51.85 -40.30
N GLU A 296 -26.03 -52.86 -39.70
CA GLU A 296 -25.45 -54.18 -39.46
C GLU A 296 -25.11 -54.94 -40.74
N ASP A 297 -25.81 -54.65 -41.86
CA ASP A 297 -25.56 -55.26 -43.18
C ASP A 297 -24.27 -54.70 -43.82
N LEU A 298 -23.83 -53.51 -43.40
CA LEU A 298 -22.63 -52.83 -43.90
C LEU A 298 -21.37 -53.25 -43.14
N GLY A 299 -21.50 -53.74 -41.90
CA GLY A 299 -20.40 -54.26 -41.10
C GLY A 299 -20.40 -53.75 -39.66
N THR A 300 -19.24 -53.80 -39.01
CA THR A 300 -19.09 -53.36 -37.63
C THR A 300 -19.03 -51.83 -37.55
N THR A 301 -19.95 -51.22 -36.82
CA THR A 301 -19.91 -49.78 -36.53
C THR A 301 -18.67 -49.44 -35.71
N VAL A 302 -17.94 -48.42 -36.17
CA VAL A 302 -16.78 -47.86 -35.48
C VAL A 302 -17.11 -46.46 -35.01
N VAL A 303 -16.98 -46.23 -33.70
CA VAL A 303 -17.26 -44.94 -33.07
C VAL A 303 -15.94 -44.32 -32.61
N HIS A 304 -15.62 -43.14 -33.14
CA HIS A 304 -14.51 -42.32 -32.65
C HIS A 304 -15.03 -41.25 -31.68
N VAL A 305 -14.52 -41.25 -30.46
CA VAL A 305 -14.85 -40.27 -29.42
C VAL A 305 -13.63 -39.39 -29.19
N TYR A 306 -13.82 -38.07 -29.29
CA TYR A 306 -12.79 -37.07 -29.02
C TYR A 306 -13.23 -36.20 -27.84
N GLU A 307 -12.35 -36.02 -26.86
CA GLU A 307 -12.53 -35.16 -25.70
C GLU A 307 -11.46 -34.06 -25.72
N VAL A 308 -11.90 -32.80 -25.65
CA VAL A 308 -11.00 -31.64 -25.50
C VAL A 308 -11.07 -31.18 -24.06
N LYS A 309 -9.93 -31.23 -23.36
CA LYS A 309 -9.81 -30.81 -21.97
C LYS A 309 -8.89 -29.60 -21.87
N THR A 310 -9.37 -28.54 -21.21
CA THR A 310 -8.57 -27.36 -20.90
C THR A 310 -8.07 -27.44 -19.46
N MET A 311 -6.76 -27.37 -19.26
CA MET A 311 -6.14 -27.42 -17.92
C MET A 311 -6.05 -26.05 -17.25
N ALA A 312 -6.26 -24.96 -18.00
CA ALA A 312 -6.24 -23.60 -17.48
C ALA A 312 -7.60 -23.19 -16.86
N ALA A 313 -7.56 -22.31 -15.85
CA ALA A 313 -8.75 -21.72 -15.22
C ALA A 313 -9.46 -20.65 -16.10
N ILE A 314 -9.04 -20.50 -17.35
CA ILE A 314 -9.54 -19.48 -18.29
C ILE A 314 -10.65 -20.07 -19.17
N ARG A 315 -11.73 -19.32 -19.37
CA ARG A 315 -12.79 -19.67 -20.32
C ARG A 315 -12.45 -19.12 -21.70
N PHE A 316 -12.39 -19.98 -22.71
CA PHE A 316 -12.19 -19.59 -24.10
C PHE A 316 -13.48 -19.72 -24.90
N SER A 317 -13.70 -18.82 -25.86
CA SER A 317 -14.70 -18.99 -26.90
C SER A 317 -14.08 -19.83 -28.03
N HIS A 318 -14.49 -21.10 -28.12
CA HIS A 318 -14.11 -21.97 -29.23
C HIS A 318 -15.29 -22.21 -30.16
N ARG A 319 -15.03 -22.28 -31.47
CA ARG A 319 -15.98 -22.72 -32.48
C ARG A 319 -15.44 -24.01 -33.09
N VAL A 320 -16.06 -25.14 -32.77
CA VAL A 320 -15.74 -26.41 -33.41
C VAL A 320 -16.46 -26.43 -34.77
N SER A 321 -15.71 -26.40 -35.86
CA SER A 321 -16.23 -26.63 -37.20
C SER A 321 -15.81 -28.03 -37.64
N ALA A 322 -16.76 -28.96 -37.70
CA ALA A 322 -16.52 -30.25 -38.34
C ALA A 322 -16.63 -30.06 -39.86
N SER A 323 -15.50 -30.07 -40.57
CA SER A 323 -15.48 -30.24 -42.02
C SER A 323 -15.26 -31.71 -42.34
N HIS A 324 -16.08 -32.25 -43.25
CA HIS A 324 -16.17 -33.65 -43.67
C HIS A 324 -14.89 -34.49 -43.51
N LEU A 325 -14.99 -35.56 -42.72
CA LEU A 325 -14.05 -36.69 -42.73
C LEU A 325 -14.47 -37.62 -43.88
N THR A 326 -13.82 -37.47 -45.04
CA THR A 326 -13.86 -38.48 -46.11
C THR A 326 -12.86 -39.58 -45.76
N PHE A 327 -13.37 -40.76 -45.46
CA PHE A 327 -12.57 -41.98 -45.46
C PHE A 327 -12.50 -42.47 -46.91
N GLU A 328 -11.32 -42.38 -47.53
CA GLU A 328 -11.00 -43.17 -48.72
C GLU A 328 -10.72 -44.60 -48.25
N LEU A 329 -11.55 -45.54 -48.70
CA LEU A 329 -11.32 -46.98 -48.62
C LEU A 329 -10.40 -47.40 -49.78
#